data_AF-A0A812UDZ2-F1
#
_entry.id   AF-A0A812UDZ2-F1
#
_cell.length_a   1.000
_cell.length_b   1.000
_cell.length_c   1.000
_cell.angle_alpha   90.00
_cell.angle_beta   90.00
_cell.angle_gamma   90.00
#
_symmetry.space_group_name_H-M   'P 1'
#
loop_
_entity.id
_entity.type
_entity.pdbx_description
1 polymer ?
#
loop_
_entity_poly.entity_id
_entity_poly.type
_entity_poly.pdbx_seq_one_letter_code
_entity_poly.pdbx_strand_id
1 'polypeptide(L)'
;MADAALSSAEAIMVDAKAMFPDTPTASDALIGYEAPKAQMVSYQQRMLYRSKASEALTLAKDALVSFRRAGESAKKVSALKVVVDASMAMDRSFDAMMAASDELAMIKRTGNKQAEVDVSEMLAEVQIARGDAGSASQSLNEALALYRELGKKDGEAKILRTLAGLKLKTGRTKEALSMAQQGLGLFKELGDSKGEADCQRIINRAYAESGEMEKAPNRNDALKALEDLASAVENRDKSLWKTAIVELNKSSAYTQHDVQQIFGSALKKDRQAAASFLQQMGIRSSGSAPELVLKEVTKVFTYVGFRVGGLGYGPRFRCLNPTHALGVEGDVSSVKAVACLQISDEADDWEKELQYHPGILDGCLQSQSALG
;
A
#
# COMPACT_ATOMS: atom_id res chain seq x y z
N MET A 1 10.05 17.16 -34.38
CA MET A 1 10.44 17.80 -33.11
C MET A 1 9.65 17.25 -31.94
N ALA A 2 8.31 17.27 -31.96
CA ALA A 2 7.48 16.75 -30.86
C ALA A 2 7.73 15.26 -30.52
N ASP A 3 7.86 14.38 -31.53
CA ASP A 3 8.16 12.96 -31.29
C ASP A 3 9.53 12.78 -30.59
N ALA A 4 10.56 13.48 -31.04
CA ALA A 4 11.88 13.44 -30.41
C ALA A 4 11.85 13.97 -28.97
N ALA A 5 11.06 15.03 -28.71
CA ALA A 5 10.87 15.56 -27.36
C ALA A 5 10.15 14.56 -26.44
N LEU A 6 9.10 13.90 -26.94
CA LEU A 6 8.41 12.85 -26.19
C LEU A 6 9.33 11.67 -25.90
N SER A 7 10.03 11.14 -26.91
CA SER A 7 10.97 10.03 -26.71
C SER A 7 12.07 10.37 -25.71
N SER A 8 12.57 11.61 -25.73
CA SER A 8 13.54 12.09 -24.73
C SER A 8 12.92 12.16 -23.33
N ALA A 9 11.70 12.70 -23.20
CA ALA A 9 11.00 12.78 -21.93
C ALA A 9 10.71 11.39 -21.33
N GLU A 10 10.28 10.45 -22.17
CA GLU A 10 10.07 9.04 -21.80
C GLU A 10 11.37 8.40 -21.34
N ALA A 11 12.47 8.56 -22.07
CA ALA A 11 13.78 8.05 -21.68
C ALA A 11 14.24 8.60 -20.33
N ILE A 12 14.09 9.90 -20.09
CA ILE A 12 14.42 10.54 -18.80
C ILE A 12 13.58 9.94 -17.67
N MET A 13 12.28 9.74 -17.88
CA MET A 13 11.42 9.15 -16.85
C MET A 13 11.71 7.67 -16.61
N VAL A 14 12.05 6.90 -17.64
CA VAL A 14 12.49 5.51 -17.48
C VAL A 14 13.77 5.46 -16.65
N ASP A 15 14.75 6.30 -16.97
CA ASP A 15 15.99 6.40 -16.19
C ASP A 15 15.75 6.86 -14.76
N ALA A 16 14.82 7.81 -14.56
CA ALA A 16 14.43 8.29 -13.25
C ALA A 16 13.76 7.18 -12.43
N LYS A 17 12.82 6.42 -13.03
CA LYS A 17 12.15 5.29 -12.36
C LYS A 17 13.09 4.14 -12.07
N ALA A 18 14.05 3.87 -12.95
CA ALA A 18 15.07 2.83 -12.74
C ALA A 18 15.97 3.11 -11.52
N MET A 19 16.05 4.37 -11.06
CA MET A 19 16.71 4.71 -9.79
C MET A 19 15.90 4.26 -8.55
N PHE A 20 14.63 3.90 -8.74
CA PHE A 20 13.64 3.54 -7.72
C PHE A 20 12.74 2.39 -8.20
N PRO A 21 13.30 1.23 -8.56
CA PRO A 21 12.57 0.17 -9.25
C PRO A 21 11.39 -0.38 -8.43
N ASP A 22 11.38 -0.15 -7.11
CA ASP A 22 10.45 -0.78 -6.18
C ASP A 22 9.39 0.16 -5.59
N THR A 23 9.20 1.40 -6.08
CA THR A 23 8.09 2.23 -5.59
C THR A 23 6.76 1.68 -6.12
N PRO A 24 5.88 1.12 -5.26
CA PRO A 24 4.58 0.63 -5.71
C PRO A 24 3.74 1.83 -6.15
N THR A 25 2.79 1.58 -7.04
CA THR A 25 1.77 2.58 -7.35
C THR A 25 0.89 2.83 -6.11
N ALA A 26 0.19 3.96 -6.07
CA ALA A 26 -0.79 4.23 -5.04
C ALA A 26 -1.89 3.15 -5.04
N SER A 27 -2.23 2.61 -6.21
CA SER A 27 -3.11 1.43 -6.34
C SER A 27 -2.51 0.16 -5.73
N ASP A 28 -1.21 -0.12 -5.92
CA ASP A 28 -0.56 -1.30 -5.31
C ASP A 28 -0.54 -1.21 -3.78
N ALA A 29 -0.37 0.00 -3.23
CA ALA A 29 -0.44 0.24 -1.80
C ALA A 29 -1.82 -0.08 -1.19
N LEU A 30 -2.91 0.01 -1.97
CA LEU A 30 -4.25 -0.39 -1.52
C LEU A 30 -4.36 -1.89 -1.27
N ILE A 31 -3.59 -2.69 -2.00
CA ILE A 31 -3.64 -4.15 -1.98
C ILE A 31 -2.76 -4.70 -0.84
N GLY A 32 -2.05 -3.84 -0.12
CA GLY A 32 -1.17 -4.25 0.97
C GLY A 32 0.23 -4.66 0.50
N TYR A 33 0.61 -4.32 -0.73
CA TYR A 33 2.03 -4.20 -1.06
C TYR A 33 2.54 -3.00 -0.25
N GLU A 34 3.22 -3.28 0.86
CA GLU A 34 4.01 -2.26 1.51
C GLU A 34 4.96 -1.70 0.46
N ALA A 35 5.02 -0.37 0.32
CA ALA A 35 6.15 0.24 -0.33
C ALA A 35 7.40 -0.30 0.38
N PRO A 36 8.27 -1.08 -0.30
CA PRO A 36 9.52 -1.48 0.31
C PRO A 36 10.13 -0.19 0.78
N LYS A 37 10.31 -0.12 2.09
CA LYS A 37 10.53 1.10 2.85
C LYS A 37 11.11 2.18 1.95
N ALA A 38 10.34 3.24 1.70
CA ALA A 38 10.87 4.49 1.19
C ALA A 38 12.01 5.07 2.09
N GLN A 39 12.34 4.38 3.19
CA GLN A 39 13.64 4.34 3.86
C GLN A 39 14.57 3.38 3.06
N MET A 40 15.34 3.79 2.06
CA MET A 40 16.53 4.64 2.22
C MET A 40 16.96 5.15 0.84
N VAL A 41 16.08 5.86 0.15
CA VAL A 41 16.58 6.72 -0.91
C VAL A 41 17.30 7.86 -0.21
N SER A 42 18.61 7.97 -0.39
CA SER A 42 19.38 9.08 0.17
C SER A 42 18.74 10.40 -0.29
N TYR A 43 18.80 11.44 0.54
CA TYR A 43 18.28 12.77 0.16
C TYR A 43 18.76 13.19 -1.25
N GLN A 44 20.00 12.85 -1.58
CA GLN A 44 20.61 13.09 -2.89
C GLN A 44 19.89 12.37 -4.03
N GLN A 45 19.53 11.10 -3.86
CA GLN A 45 18.78 10.35 -4.87
C GLN A 45 17.36 10.91 -5.06
N ARG A 46 16.68 11.36 -4.00
CA ARG A 46 15.36 12.04 -4.13
C ARG A 46 15.47 13.36 -4.90
N MET A 47 16.52 14.15 -4.61
CA MET A 47 16.76 15.41 -5.33
C MET A 47 17.08 15.16 -6.81
N LEU A 48 17.86 14.11 -7.11
CA LEU A 48 18.13 13.69 -8.48
C LEU A 48 16.85 13.24 -9.20
N TYR A 49 15.99 12.48 -8.52
CA TYR A 49 14.69 12.05 -9.07
C TYR A 49 13.81 13.25 -9.44
N ARG A 50 13.66 14.21 -8.51
CA ARG A 50 12.92 15.45 -8.75
C ARG A 50 13.53 16.28 -9.88
N SER A 51 14.86 16.32 -9.98
CA SER A 51 15.56 17.03 -11.06
C SER A 51 15.25 16.41 -12.43
N LYS A 52 15.38 15.08 -12.56
CA LYS A 52 15.05 14.37 -13.80
C LYS A 52 13.56 14.50 -14.16
N ALA A 53 12.68 14.39 -13.17
CA ALA A 53 11.25 14.60 -13.36
C ALA A 53 10.96 16.02 -13.88
N SER A 54 11.64 17.05 -13.36
CA SER A 54 11.48 18.43 -13.85
C SER A 54 11.89 18.62 -15.31
N GLU A 55 12.94 17.93 -15.76
CA GLU A 55 13.39 17.97 -17.16
C GLU A 55 12.37 17.28 -18.07
N ALA A 56 11.98 16.06 -17.71
CA ALA A 56 10.97 15.30 -18.46
C ALA A 56 9.63 16.05 -18.53
N LEU A 57 9.21 16.70 -17.44
CA LEU A 57 7.97 17.47 -17.39
C LEU A 57 7.94 18.59 -18.43
N THR A 58 9.05 19.30 -18.60
CA THR A 58 9.16 20.39 -19.59
C THR A 58 8.98 19.84 -21.01
N LEU A 59 9.77 18.83 -21.37
CA LEU A 59 9.74 18.21 -22.69
C LEU A 59 8.37 17.58 -23.01
N ALA A 60 7.77 16.89 -22.03
CA ALA A 60 6.47 16.26 -22.19
C ALA A 60 5.33 17.27 -22.35
N LYS A 61 5.39 18.42 -21.65
CA LYS A 61 4.41 19.51 -21.83
C LYS A 61 4.48 20.09 -23.25
N ASP A 62 5.68 20.33 -23.77
CA ASP A 62 5.87 20.86 -25.13
C ASP A 62 5.40 19.86 -26.20
N ALA A 63 5.69 18.57 -26.00
CA ALA A 63 5.20 17.50 -26.85
C ALA A 63 3.67 17.40 -26.80
N LEU A 64 3.06 17.45 -25.60
CA LEU A 64 1.61 17.41 -25.41
C LEU A 64 0.91 18.56 -26.15
N VAL A 65 1.43 19.79 -26.04
CA VAL A 65 0.88 20.94 -26.79
C VAL A 65 0.96 20.72 -28.30
N SER A 66 2.07 20.16 -28.79
CA SER A 66 2.26 19.87 -30.21
C SER A 66 1.30 18.79 -30.71
N PHE A 67 1.14 17.69 -29.96
CA PHE A 67 0.19 16.62 -30.31
C PHE A 67 -1.26 17.07 -30.21
N ARG A 68 -1.60 17.95 -29.25
CA ARG A 68 -2.91 18.61 -29.18
C ARG A 68 -3.23 19.33 -30.48
N ARG A 69 -2.30 20.15 -31.00
CA ARG A 69 -2.44 20.87 -32.28
C ARG A 69 -2.54 19.94 -33.48
N ALA A 70 -1.82 18.82 -33.47
CA ALA A 70 -1.80 17.86 -34.56
C ALA A 70 -3.01 16.89 -34.56
N GLY A 71 -3.81 16.83 -33.49
CA GLY A 71 -4.95 15.91 -33.39
C GLY A 71 -4.58 14.47 -33.01
N GLU A 72 -3.33 14.20 -32.63
CA GLU A 72 -2.78 12.86 -32.40
C GLU A 72 -3.20 12.27 -31.04
N SER A 73 -4.41 11.71 -30.95
CA SER A 73 -5.01 11.30 -29.66
C SER A 73 -4.16 10.33 -28.84
N ALA A 74 -3.56 9.31 -29.46
CA ALA A 74 -2.73 8.34 -28.73
C ALA A 74 -1.45 8.98 -28.17
N LYS A 75 -0.78 9.83 -28.97
CA LYS A 75 0.44 10.52 -28.55
C LYS A 75 0.18 11.57 -27.45
N LYS A 76 -1.00 12.20 -27.45
CA LYS A 76 -1.44 13.08 -26.34
C LYS A 76 -1.51 12.31 -25.03
N VAL A 77 -2.12 11.13 -25.03
CA VAL A 77 -2.23 10.28 -23.83
C VAL A 77 -0.84 9.87 -23.33
N SER A 78 0.06 9.45 -24.22
CA SER A 78 1.46 9.13 -23.85
C SER A 78 2.19 10.33 -23.24
N ALA A 79 2.10 11.50 -23.88
CA ALA A 79 2.74 12.71 -23.35
C ALA A 79 2.13 13.15 -22.01
N LEU A 80 0.80 13.06 -21.86
CA LEU A 80 0.12 13.34 -20.60
C LEU A 80 0.57 12.40 -19.48
N LYS A 81 0.75 11.10 -19.77
CA LYS A 81 1.24 10.14 -18.78
C LYS A 81 2.59 10.58 -18.19
N VAL A 82 3.51 11.02 -19.05
CA VAL A 82 4.82 11.53 -18.62
C VAL A 82 4.66 12.81 -17.79
N VAL A 83 3.74 13.72 -18.17
CA VAL A 83 3.42 14.92 -17.38
C VAL A 83 2.90 14.58 -15.99
N VAL A 84 1.96 13.62 -15.89
CA VAL A 84 1.37 13.16 -14.62
C VAL A 84 2.44 12.49 -13.77
N ASP A 85 3.17 11.51 -14.30
CA ASP A 85 4.21 10.78 -13.57
C ASP A 85 5.32 11.73 -13.05
N ALA A 86 5.77 12.66 -13.90
CA ALA A 86 6.79 13.64 -13.51
C ALA A 86 6.26 14.63 -12.45
N SER A 87 5.00 15.05 -12.56
CA SER A 87 4.38 15.93 -11.56
C SER A 87 4.21 15.22 -10.21
N MET A 88 3.82 13.94 -10.22
CA MET A 88 3.76 13.10 -9.01
C MET A 88 5.14 12.91 -8.37
N ALA A 89 6.18 12.66 -9.18
CA ALA A 89 7.56 12.57 -8.70
C ALA A 89 8.10 13.86 -8.05
N MET A 90 7.53 15.01 -8.43
CA MET A 90 7.84 16.32 -7.87
C MET A 90 6.94 16.72 -6.69
N ASP A 91 6.09 15.80 -6.20
CA ASP A 91 5.07 16.03 -5.17
C ASP A 91 4.04 17.11 -5.56
N ARG A 92 3.84 17.32 -6.86
CA ARG A 92 2.85 18.25 -7.43
C ARG A 92 1.59 17.50 -7.85
N SER A 93 0.97 16.81 -6.89
CA SER A 93 -0.20 15.97 -7.13
C SER A 93 -1.44 16.77 -7.57
N PHE A 94 -1.55 18.04 -7.16
CA PHE A 94 -2.59 18.95 -7.65
C PHE A 94 -2.42 19.25 -9.14
N ASP A 95 -1.21 19.60 -9.58
CA ASP A 95 -0.89 19.87 -10.99
C ASP A 95 -1.14 18.63 -11.86
N ALA A 96 -0.75 17.45 -11.36
CA ALA A 96 -1.00 16.17 -12.02
C ALA A 96 -2.50 15.92 -12.23
N MET A 97 -3.30 16.17 -11.18
CA MET A 97 -4.75 16.00 -11.21
C MET A 97 -5.40 16.97 -12.20
N MET A 98 -4.99 18.24 -12.18
CA MET A 98 -5.50 19.25 -13.11
C MET A 98 -5.16 18.89 -14.56
N ALA A 99 -3.92 18.50 -14.84
CA ALA A 99 -3.51 18.09 -16.19
C ALA A 99 -4.34 16.89 -16.70
N ALA A 100 -4.57 15.88 -15.87
CA ALA A 100 -5.37 14.71 -16.24
C ALA A 100 -6.86 15.06 -16.42
N SER A 101 -7.43 15.85 -15.52
CA SER A 101 -8.83 16.31 -15.58
C SER A 101 -9.11 17.16 -16.83
N ASP A 102 -8.22 18.11 -17.13
CA ASP A 102 -8.35 18.98 -18.30
C ASP A 102 -8.28 18.19 -19.61
N GLU A 103 -7.36 17.21 -19.72
CA GLU A 103 -7.28 16.37 -20.91
C GLU A 103 -8.49 15.43 -21.02
N LEU A 104 -8.97 14.85 -19.91
CA LEU A 104 -10.15 14.00 -19.91
C LEU A 104 -11.37 14.75 -20.46
N ALA A 105 -11.56 16.01 -20.05
CA ALA A 105 -12.65 16.85 -20.56
C ALA A 105 -12.56 17.11 -22.07
N MET A 106 -11.34 17.19 -22.63
CA MET A 106 -11.13 17.31 -24.08
C MET A 106 -11.38 15.98 -24.80
N ILE A 107 -10.88 14.86 -24.26
CA ILE A 107 -11.03 13.52 -24.86
C ILE A 107 -12.50 13.11 -24.90
N LYS A 108 -13.28 13.36 -23.84
CA LYS A 108 -14.72 13.06 -23.80
C LYS A 108 -15.50 13.70 -24.96
N ARG A 109 -15.08 14.89 -25.44
CA ARG A 109 -15.70 15.55 -26.61
C ARG A 109 -15.38 14.89 -27.95
N THR A 110 -14.28 14.12 -28.01
CA THR A 110 -13.86 13.42 -29.24
C THR A 110 -14.49 12.05 -29.40
N GLY A 111 -15.07 11.48 -28.33
CA GLY A 111 -15.64 10.13 -28.34
C GLY A 111 -14.62 8.99 -28.39
N ASN A 112 -13.32 9.29 -28.20
CA ASN A 112 -12.28 8.25 -28.13
C ASN A 112 -12.31 7.55 -26.77
N LYS A 113 -13.09 6.46 -26.69
CA LYS A 113 -13.27 5.67 -25.46
C LYS A 113 -11.98 5.06 -24.92
N GLN A 114 -11.04 4.68 -25.79
CA GLN A 114 -9.77 4.13 -25.32
C GLN A 114 -8.96 5.20 -24.58
N ALA A 115 -8.82 6.38 -25.20
CA ALA A 115 -8.13 7.50 -24.56
C ALA A 115 -8.85 7.96 -23.28
N GLU A 116 -10.19 7.87 -23.24
CA GLU A 116 -10.98 8.22 -22.07
C GLU A 116 -10.68 7.30 -20.88
N VAL A 117 -10.57 5.99 -21.12
CA VAL A 117 -10.17 5.02 -20.09
C VAL A 117 -8.77 5.29 -19.61
N ASP A 118 -7.81 5.43 -20.53
CA ASP A 118 -6.39 5.61 -20.18
C ASP A 118 -6.19 6.84 -19.28
N VAL A 119 -6.89 7.94 -19.59
CA VAL A 119 -6.80 9.18 -18.78
C VAL A 119 -7.61 9.09 -17.48
N SER A 120 -8.75 8.40 -17.47
CA SER A 120 -9.52 8.16 -16.24
C SER A 120 -8.73 7.33 -15.23
N GLU A 121 -7.94 6.35 -15.69
CA GLU A 121 -7.04 5.57 -14.84
C GLU A 121 -5.91 6.44 -14.26
N MET A 122 -5.29 7.30 -15.08
CA MET A 122 -4.29 8.26 -14.59
C MET A 122 -4.87 9.18 -13.51
N LEU A 123 -6.07 9.70 -13.74
CA LEU A 123 -6.75 10.58 -12.79
C LEU A 123 -7.07 9.84 -11.48
N ALA A 124 -7.58 8.61 -11.57
CA ALA A 124 -7.84 7.76 -10.41
C ALA A 124 -6.58 7.51 -9.59
N GLU A 125 -5.46 7.19 -10.23
CA GLU A 125 -4.19 6.95 -9.57
C GLU A 125 -3.71 8.18 -8.76
N VAL A 126 -3.82 9.37 -9.36
CA VAL A 126 -3.51 10.64 -8.69
C VAL A 126 -4.45 10.89 -7.50
N GLN A 127 -5.75 10.62 -7.66
CA GLN A 127 -6.74 10.79 -6.59
C GLN A 127 -6.50 9.83 -5.42
N ILE A 128 -6.13 8.57 -5.70
CA ILE A 128 -5.74 7.58 -4.68
C ILE A 128 -4.51 8.06 -3.91
N ALA A 129 -3.49 8.55 -4.61
CA ALA A 129 -2.28 9.08 -4.01
C ALA A 129 -2.55 10.30 -3.11
N ARG A 130 -3.56 11.11 -3.46
CA ARG A 130 -4.02 12.25 -2.65
C ARG A 130 -4.95 11.87 -1.50
N GLY A 131 -5.36 10.60 -1.40
CA GLY A 131 -6.31 10.14 -0.39
C GLY A 131 -7.78 10.50 -0.68
N ASP A 132 -8.09 11.04 -1.86
CA ASP A 132 -9.46 11.35 -2.26
C ASP A 132 -10.18 10.09 -2.78
N ALA A 133 -10.63 9.26 -1.83
CA ALA A 133 -11.29 8.00 -2.13
C ALA A 133 -12.66 8.18 -2.83
N GLY A 134 -13.31 9.34 -2.66
CA GLY A 134 -14.58 9.65 -3.29
C GLY A 134 -14.41 9.86 -4.78
N SER A 135 -13.56 10.80 -5.17
CA SER A 135 -13.28 11.10 -6.57
C SER A 135 -12.59 9.92 -7.27
N ALA A 136 -11.67 9.23 -6.59
CA ALA A 136 -11.05 8.00 -7.12
C ALA A 136 -12.09 6.92 -7.42
N SER A 137 -13.07 6.71 -6.53
CA SER A 137 -14.16 5.76 -6.78
C SER A 137 -14.97 6.14 -8.02
N GLN A 138 -15.21 7.44 -8.25
CA GLN A 138 -15.95 7.89 -9.43
C GLN A 138 -15.16 7.61 -10.71
N SER A 139 -13.90 8.07 -10.79
CA SER A 139 -13.03 7.88 -11.95
C SER A 139 -12.85 6.40 -12.29
N LEU A 140 -12.67 5.54 -11.28
CA LEU A 140 -12.56 4.09 -11.46
C LEU A 140 -13.87 3.46 -11.96
N ASN A 141 -15.04 3.90 -11.49
CA ASN A 141 -16.31 3.38 -12.00
C ASN A 141 -16.59 3.81 -13.45
N GLU A 142 -16.18 5.03 -13.84
CA GLU A 142 -16.23 5.48 -15.23
C GLU A 142 -15.32 4.60 -16.11
N ALA A 143 -14.08 4.35 -15.69
CA ALA A 143 -13.15 3.45 -16.37
C ALA A 143 -13.69 2.01 -16.45
N LEU A 144 -14.33 1.50 -15.38
CA LEU A 144 -14.94 0.18 -15.35
C LEU A 144 -16.05 0.04 -16.41
N ALA A 145 -16.93 1.03 -16.51
CA ALA A 145 -18.01 1.03 -17.48
C ALA A 145 -17.48 1.04 -18.93
N LEU A 146 -16.45 1.84 -19.19
CA LEU A 146 -15.80 1.89 -20.50
C LEU A 146 -15.04 0.60 -20.84
N TYR A 147 -14.32 -0.01 -19.90
CA TYR A 147 -13.65 -1.31 -20.14
C TYR A 147 -14.66 -2.41 -20.50
N ARG A 148 -15.82 -2.43 -19.84
CA ARG A 148 -16.93 -3.33 -20.16
C ARG A 148 -17.48 -3.06 -21.57
N GLU A 149 -17.69 -1.80 -21.92
CA GLU A 149 -18.15 -1.42 -23.25
C GLU A 149 -17.15 -1.80 -24.35
N LEU A 150 -15.86 -1.67 -24.08
CA LEU A 150 -14.77 -2.07 -24.98
C LEU A 150 -14.53 -3.59 -25.01
N GLY A 151 -15.19 -4.38 -24.14
CA GLY A 151 -14.98 -5.82 -24.03
C GLY A 151 -13.59 -6.22 -23.51
N LYS A 152 -12.88 -5.30 -22.85
CA LYS A 152 -11.50 -5.49 -22.37
C LYS A 152 -11.48 -6.04 -20.94
N LYS A 153 -11.53 -7.37 -20.84
CA LYS A 153 -11.59 -8.10 -19.55
C LYS A 153 -10.39 -7.88 -18.65
N ASP A 154 -9.20 -7.68 -19.21
CA ASP A 154 -7.97 -7.45 -18.43
C ASP A 154 -8.02 -6.09 -17.70
N GLY A 155 -8.52 -5.05 -18.37
CA GLY A 155 -8.77 -3.75 -17.78
C GLY A 155 -9.88 -3.80 -16.72
N GLU A 156 -10.99 -4.49 -17.03
CA GLU A 156 -12.09 -4.70 -16.08
C GLU A 156 -11.60 -5.34 -14.77
N ALA A 157 -10.82 -6.41 -14.87
CA ALA A 157 -10.26 -7.12 -13.71
C ALA A 157 -9.36 -6.22 -12.85
N LYS A 158 -8.48 -5.43 -13.49
CA LYS A 158 -7.58 -4.48 -12.81
C LYS A 158 -8.35 -3.39 -12.06
N ILE A 159 -9.39 -2.82 -12.68
CA ILE A 159 -10.22 -1.78 -12.03
C ILE A 159 -11.00 -2.36 -10.85
N LEU A 160 -11.57 -3.56 -11.00
CA LEU A 160 -12.28 -4.24 -9.90
C LEU A 160 -11.34 -4.50 -8.70
N ARG A 161 -10.11 -4.93 -8.95
CA ARG A 161 -9.06 -5.11 -7.92
C ARG A 161 -8.75 -3.80 -7.22
N THR A 162 -8.53 -2.71 -7.96
CA THR A 162 -8.21 -1.39 -7.40
C THR A 162 -9.38 -0.82 -6.59
N LEU A 163 -10.61 -0.90 -7.13
CA LEU A 163 -11.82 -0.51 -6.40
C LEU A 163 -11.99 -1.31 -5.11
N ALA A 164 -11.77 -2.63 -5.14
CA ALA A 164 -11.86 -3.46 -3.96
C ALA A 164 -10.86 -3.03 -2.87
N GLY A 165 -9.60 -2.77 -3.24
CA GLY A 165 -8.60 -2.21 -2.32
C GLY A 165 -9.01 -0.84 -1.75
N LEU A 166 -9.60 0.03 -2.57
CA LEU A 166 -10.09 1.35 -2.15
C LEU A 166 -11.28 1.25 -1.17
N LYS A 167 -12.22 0.33 -1.42
CA LYS A 167 -13.33 0.04 -0.50
C LYS A 167 -12.83 -0.53 0.82
N LEU A 168 -11.81 -1.39 0.79
CA LEU A 168 -11.20 -1.92 2.00
C LEU A 168 -10.53 -0.81 2.83
N LYS A 169 -9.74 0.05 2.20
CA LYS A 169 -9.10 1.21 2.86
C LYS A 169 -10.12 2.17 3.52
N THR A 170 -11.35 2.21 3.00
CA THR A 170 -12.45 3.03 3.54
C THR A 170 -13.39 2.26 4.48
N GLY A 171 -13.05 1.03 4.87
CA GLY A 171 -13.83 0.20 5.79
C GLY A 171 -15.10 -0.43 5.21
N ARG A 172 -15.29 -0.36 3.88
CA ARG A 172 -16.45 -0.90 3.16
C ARG A 172 -16.21 -2.37 2.75
N THR A 173 -16.00 -3.23 3.74
CA THR A 173 -15.56 -4.63 3.57
C THR A 173 -16.46 -5.47 2.67
N LYS A 174 -17.80 -5.33 2.77
CA LYS A 174 -18.76 -6.07 1.92
C LYS A 174 -18.63 -5.72 0.44
N GLU A 175 -18.42 -4.46 0.12
CA GLU A 175 -18.21 -4.01 -1.27
C GLU A 175 -16.85 -4.44 -1.79
N ALA A 176 -15.82 -4.36 -0.94
CA ALA A 176 -14.49 -4.88 -1.26
C ALA A 176 -14.55 -6.37 -1.62
N LEU A 177 -15.26 -7.19 -0.84
CA LEU A 177 -15.46 -8.61 -1.13
C LEU A 177 -16.13 -8.84 -2.49
N SER A 178 -17.26 -8.15 -2.75
CA SER A 178 -17.99 -8.30 -4.01
C SER A 178 -17.13 -7.94 -5.23
N MET A 179 -16.40 -6.83 -5.16
CA MET A 179 -15.53 -6.38 -6.25
C MET A 179 -14.31 -7.28 -6.44
N ALA A 180 -13.67 -7.72 -5.34
CA ALA A 180 -12.52 -8.62 -5.41
C ALA A 180 -12.90 -10.01 -5.94
N GLN A 181 -14.09 -10.52 -5.61
CA GLN A 181 -14.59 -11.79 -6.15
C GLN A 181 -14.88 -11.72 -7.65
N GLN A 182 -15.45 -10.61 -8.14
CA GLN A 182 -15.62 -10.39 -9.57
C GLN A 182 -14.27 -10.31 -10.29
N GLY A 183 -13.32 -9.53 -9.75
CA GLY A 183 -11.96 -9.43 -10.31
C GLY A 183 -11.23 -10.77 -10.31
N LEU A 184 -11.36 -11.57 -9.24
CA LEU A 184 -10.79 -12.92 -9.14
C LEU A 184 -11.33 -13.85 -10.24
N GLY A 185 -12.63 -13.79 -10.52
CA GLY A 185 -13.24 -14.57 -11.61
C GLY A 185 -12.62 -14.22 -12.96
N LEU A 186 -12.47 -12.93 -13.26
CA LEU A 186 -11.86 -12.47 -14.50
C LEU A 186 -10.37 -12.82 -14.60
N PHE A 187 -9.58 -12.65 -13.53
CA PHE A 187 -8.16 -13.03 -13.56
C PHE A 187 -7.97 -14.54 -13.76
N LYS A 188 -8.85 -15.38 -13.21
CA LYS A 188 -8.88 -16.82 -13.50
C LYS A 188 -9.17 -17.13 -14.97
N GLU A 189 -10.15 -16.47 -15.56
CA GLU A 189 -10.46 -16.61 -16.99
C GLU A 189 -9.27 -16.21 -17.88
N LEU A 190 -8.49 -15.21 -17.43
CA LEU A 190 -7.32 -14.69 -18.13
C LEU A 190 -6.04 -15.50 -17.85
N GLY A 191 -6.03 -16.40 -16.87
CA GLY A 191 -4.84 -17.11 -16.41
C GLY A 191 -3.80 -16.21 -15.73
N ASP A 192 -4.21 -15.06 -15.18
CA ASP A 192 -3.33 -14.12 -14.49
C ASP A 192 -3.19 -14.49 -13.01
N SER A 193 -2.23 -15.36 -12.70
CA SER A 193 -1.97 -15.83 -11.34
C SER A 193 -1.61 -14.71 -10.36
N LYS A 194 -1.04 -13.59 -10.83
CA LYS A 194 -0.68 -12.46 -9.97
C LYS A 194 -1.95 -11.69 -9.58
N GLY A 195 -2.81 -11.39 -10.56
CA GLY A 195 -4.11 -10.77 -10.31
C GLY A 195 -5.00 -11.62 -9.40
N GLU A 196 -4.99 -12.95 -9.58
CA GLU A 196 -5.68 -13.88 -8.67
C GLU A 196 -5.19 -13.76 -7.22
N ALA A 197 -3.87 -13.78 -7.01
CA ALA A 197 -3.28 -13.66 -5.68
C ALA A 197 -3.62 -12.30 -5.03
N ASP A 198 -3.62 -11.23 -5.81
CA ASP A 198 -3.99 -9.89 -5.33
C ASP A 198 -5.45 -9.82 -4.87
N CYS A 199 -6.37 -10.37 -5.65
CA CYS A 199 -7.78 -10.43 -5.26
C CYS A 199 -8.00 -11.31 -4.02
N GLN A 200 -7.33 -12.46 -3.92
CA GLN A 200 -7.39 -13.33 -2.74
C GLN A 200 -6.89 -12.60 -1.48
N ARG A 201 -5.81 -11.81 -1.60
CA ARG A 201 -5.29 -11.00 -0.49
C ARG A 201 -6.32 -9.98 0.00
N ILE A 202 -6.98 -9.29 -0.92
CA ILE A 202 -8.06 -8.34 -0.59
C ILE A 202 -9.23 -9.05 0.09
N ILE A 203 -9.65 -10.21 -0.41
CA ILE A 203 -10.75 -11.00 0.16
C ILE A 203 -10.42 -11.42 1.59
N ASN A 204 -9.24 -12.00 1.82
CA ASN A 204 -8.81 -12.46 3.14
C ASN A 204 -8.71 -11.28 4.12
N ARG A 205 -8.18 -10.14 3.68
CA ARG A 205 -8.11 -8.94 4.50
C ARG A 205 -9.50 -8.37 4.81
N ALA A 206 -10.44 -8.43 3.87
CA ALA A 206 -11.82 -8.02 4.12
C ALA A 206 -12.51 -8.89 5.17
N TYR A 207 -12.28 -10.21 5.16
CA TYR A 207 -12.77 -11.12 6.20
C TYR A 207 -12.08 -10.89 7.55
N ALA A 208 -10.79 -10.58 7.57
CA ALA A 208 -10.08 -10.22 8.79
C ALA A 208 -10.65 -8.92 9.40
N GLU A 209 -10.84 -7.87 8.60
CA GLU A 209 -11.40 -6.58 9.04
C GLU A 209 -12.88 -6.68 9.46
N SER A 210 -13.65 -7.62 8.90
CA SER A 210 -15.03 -7.88 9.34
C SER A 210 -15.15 -8.84 10.55
N GLY A 211 -14.03 -9.41 11.01
CA GLY A 211 -14.03 -10.41 12.08
C GLY A 211 -14.61 -11.78 11.67
N GLU A 212 -14.71 -12.04 10.37
CA GLU A 212 -15.30 -13.26 9.82
C GLU A 212 -14.23 -14.13 9.13
N MET A 213 -13.02 -14.19 9.72
CA MET A 213 -11.89 -14.90 9.13
C MET A 213 -12.18 -16.36 8.80
N GLU A 214 -13.06 -17.00 9.57
CA GLU A 214 -13.52 -18.37 9.32
C GLU A 214 -14.16 -18.59 7.94
N LYS A 215 -14.61 -17.52 7.28
CA LYS A 215 -15.16 -17.57 5.92
C LYS A 215 -14.11 -17.34 4.83
N ALA A 216 -12.87 -17.03 5.19
CA ALA A 216 -11.81 -16.77 4.22
C ALA A 216 -11.48 -18.02 3.40
N PRO A 217 -11.35 -17.89 2.06
CA PRO A 217 -10.92 -19.00 1.23
C PRO A 217 -9.53 -19.47 1.64
N ASN A 218 -9.28 -20.78 1.57
CA ASN A 218 -7.99 -21.41 1.87
C ASN A 218 -7.47 -21.15 3.30
N ARG A 219 -8.36 -20.84 4.27
CA ARG A 219 -8.01 -20.70 5.69
C ARG A 219 -7.45 -21.98 6.28
N ASN A 220 -8.06 -23.13 5.99
CA ASN A 220 -7.58 -24.42 6.51
C ASN A 220 -6.15 -24.72 6.04
N ASP A 221 -5.84 -24.40 4.77
CA ASP A 221 -4.49 -24.57 4.23
C ASP A 221 -3.49 -23.62 4.91
N ALA A 222 -3.90 -22.38 5.18
CA ALA A 222 -3.08 -21.41 5.92
C ALA A 222 -2.81 -21.85 7.37
N LEU A 223 -3.83 -22.33 8.08
CA LEU A 223 -3.69 -22.83 9.45
C LEU A 223 -2.78 -24.05 9.49
N LYS A 224 -2.95 -24.99 8.56
CA LYS A 224 -2.08 -26.16 8.43
C LYS A 224 -0.62 -25.75 8.15
N ALA A 225 -0.39 -24.78 7.26
CA ALA A 225 0.95 -24.28 7.00
C ALA A 225 1.58 -23.61 8.25
N LEU A 226 0.78 -22.92 9.07
CA LEU A 226 1.24 -22.39 10.38
C LEU A 226 1.60 -23.51 11.36
N GLU A 227 0.81 -24.58 11.41
CA GLU A 227 1.06 -25.76 12.25
C GLU A 227 2.33 -26.50 11.80
N ASP A 228 2.55 -26.62 10.49
CA ASP A 228 3.75 -27.23 9.91
C ASP A 228 4.99 -26.37 10.23
N LEU A 229 4.88 -25.03 10.18
CA LEU A 229 5.95 -24.13 10.61
C LEU A 229 6.25 -24.27 12.11
N ALA A 230 5.22 -24.35 12.95
CA ALA A 230 5.37 -24.56 14.39
C ALA A 230 6.08 -25.89 14.67
N SER A 231 5.66 -26.96 14.00
CA SER A 231 6.26 -28.30 14.08
C SER A 231 7.71 -28.32 13.57
N ALA A 232 8.01 -27.57 12.51
CA ALA A 232 9.37 -27.43 11.98
C ALA A 232 10.31 -26.77 12.99
N VAL A 233 9.83 -25.76 13.73
CA VAL A 233 10.60 -25.12 14.80
C VAL A 233 10.83 -26.09 15.96
N GLU A 234 9.80 -26.81 16.41
CA GLU A 234 9.91 -27.76 17.53
C GLU A 234 10.89 -28.90 17.23
N ASN A 235 10.80 -29.47 16.03
CA ASN A 235 11.61 -30.61 15.60
C ASN A 235 12.92 -30.21 14.93
N ARG A 236 13.17 -28.91 14.73
CA ARG A 236 14.34 -28.35 14.02
C ARG A 236 14.44 -28.88 12.57
N ASP A 237 13.29 -29.08 11.93
CA ASP A 237 13.17 -29.59 10.57
C ASP A 237 13.24 -28.46 9.54
N LYS A 238 14.41 -28.34 8.90
CA LYS A 238 14.67 -27.34 7.86
C LYS A 238 13.90 -27.59 6.57
N SER A 239 13.60 -28.85 6.25
CA SER A 239 12.92 -29.23 5.02
C SER A 239 11.44 -28.88 5.11
N LEU A 240 10.82 -29.22 6.24
CA LEU A 240 9.44 -28.84 6.53
C LEU A 240 9.28 -27.33 6.56
N TRP A 241 10.18 -26.59 7.23
CA TRP A 241 10.17 -25.12 7.25
C TRP A 241 10.13 -24.52 5.85
N LYS A 242 11.03 -24.96 4.97
CA LYS A 242 11.12 -24.44 3.59
C LYS A 242 9.85 -24.70 2.78
N THR A 243 9.16 -25.80 3.03
CA THR A 243 7.92 -26.13 2.33
C THR A 243 6.75 -25.36 2.93
N ALA A 244 6.61 -25.38 4.24
CA ALA A 244 5.53 -24.74 4.97
C ALA A 244 5.51 -23.21 4.78
N ILE A 245 6.67 -22.55 4.72
CA ILE A 245 6.73 -21.10 4.47
C ILE A 245 6.26 -20.75 3.06
N VAL A 246 6.51 -21.62 2.07
CA VAL A 246 6.03 -21.43 0.70
C VAL A 246 4.52 -21.58 0.65
N GLU A 247 3.96 -22.59 1.33
CA GLU A 247 2.51 -22.78 1.41
C GLU A 247 1.82 -21.63 2.16
N LEU A 248 2.38 -21.18 3.29
CA LEU A 248 1.85 -20.04 4.03
C LEU A 248 1.87 -18.77 3.16
N ASN A 249 2.92 -18.54 2.39
CA ASN A 249 3.02 -17.36 1.51
C ASN A 249 1.98 -17.36 0.37
N LYS A 250 1.36 -18.50 0.05
CA LYS A 250 0.26 -18.56 -0.94
C LYS A 250 -1.06 -18.04 -0.40
N SER A 251 -1.21 -17.95 0.93
CA SER A 251 -2.49 -17.62 1.56
C SER A 251 -2.31 -16.61 2.68
N SER A 252 -3.01 -15.49 2.60
CA SER A 252 -3.12 -14.54 3.72
C SER A 252 -4.31 -14.87 4.63
N ALA A 253 -4.81 -16.11 4.60
CA ALA A 253 -6.04 -16.52 5.29
C ALA A 253 -5.83 -16.90 6.78
N TYR A 254 -4.98 -16.16 7.48
CA TYR A 254 -4.72 -16.30 8.91
C TYR A 254 -4.74 -14.93 9.62
N THR A 255 -5.01 -14.94 10.91
CA THR A 255 -4.98 -13.76 11.78
C THR A 255 -3.72 -13.75 12.65
N GLN A 256 -3.45 -12.60 13.26
CA GLN A 256 -2.43 -12.50 14.30
C GLN A 256 -2.71 -13.44 15.49
N HIS A 257 -3.98 -13.65 15.84
CA HIS A 257 -4.37 -14.57 16.89
C HIS A 257 -3.96 -16.01 16.55
N ASP A 258 -4.20 -16.44 15.31
CA ASP A 258 -3.81 -17.78 14.83
C ASP A 258 -2.29 -17.97 14.93
N VAL A 259 -1.50 -16.99 14.47
CA VAL A 259 -0.04 -17.01 14.58
C VAL A 259 0.41 -17.11 16.04
N GLN A 260 -0.18 -16.31 16.93
CA GLN A 260 0.20 -16.30 18.34
C GLN A 260 -0.15 -17.60 19.05
N GLN A 261 -1.31 -18.19 18.75
CA GLN A 261 -1.74 -19.45 19.36
C GLN A 261 -0.91 -20.63 18.85
N ILE A 262 -0.78 -20.77 17.52
CA ILE A 262 -0.14 -21.92 16.90
C ILE A 262 1.38 -21.78 16.99
N PHE A 263 1.93 -20.76 16.34
CA PHE A 263 3.38 -20.59 16.23
C PHE A 263 4.00 -20.07 17.54
N GLY A 264 3.32 -19.16 18.24
CA GLY A 264 3.79 -18.63 19.52
C GLY A 264 3.91 -19.70 20.61
N SER A 265 3.10 -20.76 20.58
CA SER A 265 3.22 -21.86 21.53
C SER A 265 4.48 -22.71 21.31
N ALA A 266 4.83 -22.99 20.04
CA ALA A 266 6.05 -23.70 19.67
C ALA A 266 7.32 -22.95 20.10
N LEU A 267 7.34 -21.62 19.93
CA LEU A 267 8.46 -20.78 20.37
C LEU A 267 8.69 -20.82 21.88
N LYS A 268 7.63 -21.02 22.68
CA LYS A 268 7.70 -21.00 24.14
C LYS A 268 8.28 -22.30 24.73
N LYS A 269 8.17 -23.44 24.04
CA LYS A 269 8.62 -24.75 24.56
C LYS A 269 10.14 -24.81 24.78
N ASP A 270 10.92 -24.38 23.79
CA ASP A 270 12.39 -24.32 23.85
C ASP A 270 12.88 -23.05 23.14
N ARG A 271 12.83 -21.94 23.88
CA ARG A 271 13.07 -20.58 23.35
C ARG A 271 14.46 -20.43 22.71
N GLN A 272 15.49 -21.01 23.32
CA GLN A 272 16.87 -20.86 22.86
C GLN A 272 17.14 -21.70 21.61
N ALA A 273 16.63 -22.93 21.56
CA ALA A 273 16.75 -23.76 20.36
C ALA A 273 15.92 -23.19 19.21
N ALA A 274 14.70 -22.70 19.48
CA ALA A 274 13.85 -22.05 18.48
C ALA A 274 14.54 -20.82 17.87
N ALA A 275 15.10 -19.93 18.70
CA ALA A 275 15.83 -18.75 18.23
C ALA A 275 17.04 -19.14 17.36
N SER A 276 17.81 -20.15 17.77
CA SER A 276 18.95 -20.66 17.02
C SER A 276 18.53 -21.25 15.66
N PHE A 277 17.41 -21.98 15.62
CA PHE A 277 16.84 -22.53 14.39
C PHE A 277 16.37 -21.43 13.43
N LEU A 278 15.63 -20.43 13.93
CA LEU A 278 15.15 -19.30 13.13
C LEU A 278 16.31 -18.48 12.55
N GLN A 279 17.40 -18.28 13.33
CA GLN A 279 18.61 -17.63 12.84
C GLN A 279 19.24 -18.39 11.67
N GLN A 280 19.25 -19.73 11.72
CA GLN A 280 19.72 -20.55 10.60
C GLN A 280 18.82 -20.43 9.37
N MET A 281 17.52 -20.14 9.55
CA MET A 281 16.57 -19.86 8.47
C MET A 281 16.62 -18.40 7.98
N GLY A 282 17.56 -17.59 8.47
CA GLY A 282 17.79 -16.21 8.03
C GLY A 282 16.98 -15.15 8.77
N ILE A 283 16.21 -15.53 9.79
CA ILE A 283 15.44 -14.58 10.61
C ILE A 283 16.37 -14.00 11.68
N ARG A 284 16.74 -12.72 11.53
CA ARG A 284 17.57 -12.01 12.51
C ARG A 284 16.72 -11.58 13.71
N SER A 285 17.02 -12.07 14.92
CA SER A 285 16.52 -11.44 16.15
C SER A 285 17.57 -10.47 16.68
N SER A 286 17.24 -9.19 16.79
CA SER A 286 18.12 -8.22 17.45
C SER A 286 18.12 -8.48 18.97
N GLY A 287 19.22 -9.03 19.49
CA GLY A 287 19.46 -9.16 20.94
C GLY A 287 18.86 -10.42 21.57
N SER A 288 19.53 -10.91 22.61
CA SER A 288 19.18 -12.08 23.44
C SER A 288 17.69 -12.12 23.76
N ALA A 289 16.90 -12.94 23.07
CA ALA A 289 15.44 -12.94 23.15
C ALA A 289 14.90 -12.82 24.60
N PRO A 290 14.53 -11.62 25.08
CA PRO A 290 13.82 -11.49 26.33
C PRO A 290 12.38 -11.23 25.92
N GLU A 291 11.60 -12.30 25.84
CA GLU A 291 10.14 -12.30 25.71
C GLU A 291 9.58 -11.26 24.75
N LEU A 292 9.50 -11.60 23.46
CA LEU A 292 8.72 -10.81 22.52
C LEU A 292 7.23 -11.07 22.79
N VAL A 293 6.61 -10.28 23.65
CA VAL A 293 5.15 -10.28 23.82
C VAL A 293 4.56 -9.20 22.92
N LEU A 294 3.97 -9.59 21.78
CA LEU A 294 3.10 -8.70 21.01
C LEU A 294 1.80 -8.54 21.79
N LYS A 295 1.72 -7.53 22.64
CA LYS A 295 0.48 -7.16 23.32
C LYS A 295 -0.29 -6.19 22.44
N GLU A 296 -1.50 -6.58 22.04
CA GLU A 296 -2.44 -5.64 21.45
C GLU A 296 -2.84 -4.65 22.54
N VAL A 297 -2.40 -3.40 22.37
CA VAL A 297 -2.79 -2.32 23.24
C VAL A 297 -4.00 -1.66 22.57
N THR A 298 -5.16 -1.73 23.24
CA THR A 298 -6.41 -1.19 22.70
C THR A 298 -6.28 0.31 22.46
N LYS A 299 -7.02 0.84 21.48
CA LYS A 299 -7.07 2.29 21.17
C LYS A 299 -7.32 3.14 22.42
N VAL A 300 -8.10 2.62 23.37
CA VAL A 300 -8.41 3.26 24.66
C VAL A 300 -7.19 3.32 25.58
N PHE A 301 -6.40 2.24 25.68
CA PHE A 301 -5.18 2.25 26.51
C PHE A 301 -4.14 3.22 25.95
N THR A 302 -3.94 3.25 24.63
CA THR A 302 -3.06 4.23 23.97
C THR A 302 -3.53 5.65 24.29
N TYR A 303 -4.83 5.93 24.11
CA TYR A 303 -5.43 7.23 24.38
C TYR A 303 -5.30 7.68 25.85
N VAL A 304 -5.57 6.77 26.80
CA VAL A 304 -5.43 7.05 28.23
C VAL A 304 -3.94 7.21 28.62
N GLY A 305 -3.04 6.41 28.06
CA GLY A 305 -1.60 6.54 28.27
C GLY A 305 -1.04 7.90 27.83
N PHE A 306 -1.45 8.38 26.66
CA PHE A 306 -1.14 9.75 26.21
C PHE A 306 -1.72 10.82 27.15
N ARG A 307 -2.96 10.64 27.63
CA ARG A 307 -3.63 11.63 28.51
C ARG A 307 -3.04 11.71 29.92
N VAL A 308 -2.64 10.59 30.51
CA VAL A 308 -2.23 10.51 31.92
C VAL A 308 -0.71 10.64 32.07
N GLY A 309 0.08 10.31 31.04
CA GLY A 309 1.55 10.42 31.02
C GLY A 309 2.11 11.84 30.89
N GLY A 310 1.29 12.89 31.05
CA GLY A 310 1.72 14.29 30.97
C GLY A 310 1.77 14.90 29.55
N LEU A 311 1.38 14.15 28.51
CA LEU A 311 1.39 14.59 27.10
C LEU A 311 0.11 15.35 26.73
N GLY A 312 -0.32 16.32 27.56
CA GLY A 312 -1.61 17.02 27.51
C GLY A 312 -1.99 17.76 26.21
N TYR A 313 -2.11 17.06 25.09
CA TYR A 313 -2.44 17.60 23.77
C TYR A 313 -3.71 16.94 23.20
N GLY A 314 -4.51 17.76 22.51
CA GLY A 314 -5.96 17.62 22.33
C GLY A 314 -6.48 16.50 21.39
N PRO A 315 -7.81 16.45 21.19
CA PRO A 315 -8.56 15.31 20.59
C PRO A 315 -8.35 15.08 19.09
N ARG A 316 -7.34 15.69 18.46
CA ARG A 316 -7.25 15.84 17.00
C ARG A 316 -6.39 14.78 16.29
N PHE A 317 -5.99 13.71 16.98
CA PHE A 317 -5.29 12.58 16.36
C PHE A 317 -6.11 11.29 16.47
N ARG A 318 -6.17 10.53 15.38
CA ARG A 318 -6.75 9.18 15.35
C ARG A 318 -5.65 8.15 15.29
N CYS A 319 -5.63 7.24 16.26
CA CYS A 319 -4.81 6.03 16.18
C CYS A 319 -5.43 5.10 15.12
N LEU A 320 -4.74 4.93 14.00
CA LEU A 320 -5.24 4.17 12.85
C LEU A 320 -5.23 2.67 13.14
N ASN A 321 -4.08 2.18 13.58
CA ASN A 321 -3.84 0.77 13.86
C ASN A 321 -3.66 0.53 15.37
N PRO A 322 -4.13 -0.61 15.90
CA PRO A 322 -3.80 -1.00 17.26
C PRO A 322 -2.27 -1.01 17.45
N THR A 323 -1.84 -0.44 18.56
CA THR A 323 -0.43 -0.35 18.93
C THR A 323 0.11 -1.73 19.28
N HIS A 324 1.31 -2.03 18.81
CA HIS A 324 2.06 -3.20 19.23
C HIS A 324 3.11 -2.77 20.24
N ALA A 325 3.03 -3.32 21.44
CA ALA A 325 4.08 -3.23 22.44
C ALA A 325 5.13 -4.32 22.16
N LEU A 326 6.40 -3.93 22.08
CA LEU A 326 7.55 -4.83 22.23
C LEU A 326 8.10 -4.63 23.65
N GLY A 327 8.04 -5.64 24.50
CA GLY A 327 8.58 -5.56 25.86
C GLY A 327 8.66 -6.93 26.53
N VAL A 328 9.45 -7.01 27.59
CA VAL A 328 9.70 -8.22 28.38
C VAL A 328 8.50 -8.50 29.30
N GLU A 329 8.12 -9.76 29.50
CA GLU A 329 6.98 -10.11 30.35
C GLU A 329 7.27 -9.71 31.81
N GLY A 330 6.40 -8.88 32.39
CA GLY A 330 6.57 -8.37 33.76
C GLY A 330 7.40 -7.08 33.90
N ASP A 331 8.01 -6.58 32.83
CA ASP A 331 8.74 -5.29 32.84
C ASP A 331 8.05 -4.24 31.96
N VAL A 332 7.19 -3.45 32.59
CA VAL A 332 6.43 -2.36 31.95
C VAL A 332 7.35 -1.24 31.44
N SER A 333 8.56 -1.09 31.99
CA SER A 333 9.50 -0.04 31.59
C SER A 333 10.19 -0.33 30.25
N SER A 334 10.18 -1.58 29.80
CA SER A 334 10.77 -2.04 28.54
C SER A 334 9.82 -1.98 27.34
N VAL A 335 8.55 -1.62 27.56
CA VAL A 335 7.49 -1.66 26.55
C VAL A 335 7.63 -0.50 25.56
N LYS A 336 8.09 -0.80 24.35
CA LYS A 336 8.09 0.13 23.21
C LYS A 336 6.83 -0.07 22.39
N ALA A 337 5.92 0.91 22.41
CA ALA A 337 4.71 0.87 21.61
C ALA A 337 4.91 1.61 20.28
N VAL A 338 4.60 0.96 19.16
CA VAL A 338 4.60 1.61 17.83
C VAL A 338 3.15 1.88 17.42
N ALA A 339 2.84 3.15 17.15
CA ALA A 339 1.51 3.62 16.74
C ALA A 339 1.59 4.33 15.39
N CYS A 340 0.60 4.08 14.52
CA CYS A 340 0.35 4.96 13.38
C CYS A 340 -0.73 5.97 13.77
N LEU A 341 -0.35 7.25 13.80
CA LEU A 341 -1.24 8.36 14.13
C LEU A 341 -1.62 9.10 12.84
N GLN A 342 -2.89 9.40 12.67
CA GLN A 342 -3.40 10.27 11.62
C GLN A 342 -3.93 11.57 12.24
N ILE A 343 -3.68 12.70 11.60
CA ILE A 343 -4.32 13.98 11.92
C ILE A 343 -5.80 13.87 11.53
N SER A 344 -6.71 14.22 12.46
CA SER A 344 -8.16 14.20 12.25
C SER A 344 -8.58 15.16 11.13
N ASP A 345 -9.68 14.85 10.45
CA ASP A 345 -10.28 15.73 9.45
C ASP A 345 -10.76 17.07 10.05
N GLU A 346 -10.94 17.12 11.36
CA GLU A 346 -11.30 18.31 12.16
C GLU A 346 -10.11 19.21 12.52
N ALA A 347 -8.88 18.85 12.10
CA ALA A 347 -7.69 19.67 12.33
C ALA A 347 -7.67 20.92 11.43
N ASP A 348 -7.01 21.97 11.90
CA ASP A 348 -6.92 23.23 11.16
C ASP A 348 -6.03 23.05 9.90
N ASP A 349 -6.31 23.81 8.83
CA ASP A 349 -5.68 23.60 7.52
C ASP A 349 -4.15 23.71 7.55
N TRP A 350 -3.60 24.59 8.39
CA TRP A 350 -2.17 24.73 8.58
C TRP A 350 -1.51 23.48 9.24
N GLU A 351 -2.26 22.74 10.07
CA GLU A 351 -1.79 21.49 10.69
C GLU A 351 -1.75 20.35 9.66
N LYS A 352 -2.73 20.33 8.74
CA LYS A 352 -2.81 19.37 7.62
C LYS A 352 -1.73 19.64 6.57
N GLU A 353 -1.48 20.92 6.25
CA GLU A 353 -0.45 21.33 5.28
C GLU A 353 0.97 21.06 5.75
N LEU A 354 1.24 21.31 7.03
CA LEU A 354 2.57 21.07 7.59
C LEU A 354 2.90 19.57 7.70
N GLN A 355 1.88 18.70 7.80
CA GLN A 355 2.03 17.29 8.24
C GLN A 355 2.92 17.15 9.49
N TYR A 356 3.04 18.23 10.28
CA TYR A 356 4.08 18.43 11.27
C TYR A 356 3.46 19.10 12.48
N HIS A 357 3.44 18.39 13.60
CA HIS A 357 3.04 18.92 14.89
C HIS A 357 4.26 18.83 15.83
N PRO A 358 4.80 19.96 16.36
CA PRO A 358 6.02 19.96 17.17
C PRO A 358 5.99 18.98 18.36
N GLY A 359 4.81 18.74 18.94
CA GLY A 359 4.62 17.79 20.04
C GLY A 359 4.79 16.30 19.68
N ILE A 360 4.77 15.92 18.39
CA ILE A 360 5.00 14.52 17.97
C ILE A 360 6.48 14.14 18.16
N LEU A 361 7.40 15.06 17.91
CA LEU A 361 8.84 14.81 18.08
C LEU A 361 9.22 14.74 19.56
N ASP A 362 8.68 15.64 20.38
CA ASP A 362 8.97 15.64 21.82
C ASP A 362 8.36 14.41 22.51
N GLY A 363 7.17 13.96 22.07
CA GLY A 363 6.57 12.71 22.53
C GLY A 363 7.39 11.46 22.19
N CYS A 364 7.97 11.38 20.98
CA CYS A 364 8.82 10.26 20.57
C CYS A 364 10.21 10.25 21.24
N LEU A 365 10.75 11.43 21.57
CA LEU A 365 11.99 11.60 22.34
C LEU A 365 11.80 11.23 23.82
N GLN A 366 10.69 11.64 24.42
CA GLN A 366 10.41 11.38 25.85
C GLN A 366 9.90 9.96 26.12
N SER A 367 9.27 9.30 25.15
CA SER A 367 8.80 7.91 25.26
C SER A 367 9.82 6.84 24.81
N GLN A 368 11.02 7.25 24.35
CA GLN A 368 11.99 6.38 23.66
C GLN A 368 11.42 5.57 22.47
N SER A 369 10.30 6.03 21.91
CA SER A 369 9.61 5.38 20.79
C SER A 369 10.21 5.74 19.42
N ALA A 370 11.19 6.65 19.38
CA ALA A 370 11.92 6.99 18.16
C ALA A 370 13.09 6.02 17.92
N LEU A 371 12.86 4.96 17.14
CA LEU A 371 13.92 4.32 16.37
C LEU A 371 13.38 3.87 14.99
N GLY A 372 13.85 4.54 13.93
CA GLY A 372 14.00 3.98 12.58
C GLY A 372 12.82 4.04 11.63
#